data_AF-A0A9X0XHZ7-F1
#
_entry.id   AF-A0A9X0XHZ7-F1
#
_cell.length_a   1.000
_cell.length_b   1.000
_cell.length_c   1.000
_cell.angle_alpha   90.00
_cell.angle_beta   90.00
_cell.angle_gamma   90.00
#
_symmetry.space_group_name_H-M   'P 1'
#
loop_
_entity.id
_entity.type
_entity.pdbx_description
1 polymer ?
#
loop_
_entity_poly.entity_id
_entity_poly.type
_entity_poly.pdbx_seq_one_letter_code
_entity_poly.pdbx_strand_id
1 'polypeptide(L)'
;MPGALPPRPPEPLQRVLWLAVEPGAPAKPAEGEACNGCGLCCLAEPCPVGRLLSRRRQGACVALRWDGAAGHYRCGALTRFRHPLWRRLIGRWIAAGAGCDASFETGERLGPPG
;
A
#
# COMPACT_ATOMS: atom_id res chain seq x y z
N MET A 1 5.66 48.84 5.21
CA MET A 1 5.28 48.05 4.03
C MET A 1 5.95 46.68 4.14
N PRO A 2 5.30 45.64 4.67
CA PRO A 2 5.88 44.30 4.66
C PRO A 2 5.96 43.81 3.20
N GLY A 3 7.18 43.46 2.78
CA GLY A 3 7.48 43.02 1.41
C GLY A 3 6.66 41.81 1.01
N ALA A 4 6.19 41.79 -0.23
CA ALA A 4 5.51 40.66 -0.81
C ALA A 4 6.44 39.44 -0.78
N LEU A 5 5.97 38.35 -0.14
CA LEU A 5 6.61 37.04 -0.23
C LEU A 5 6.66 36.61 -1.70
N PRO A 6 7.79 36.08 -2.22
CA PRO A 6 7.84 35.60 -3.60
C PRO A 6 6.77 34.52 -3.84
N PRO A 7 6.20 34.44 -5.05
CA PRO A 7 5.24 33.40 -5.38
C PRO A 7 5.89 32.02 -5.18
N ARG A 8 5.20 31.11 -4.49
CA ARG A 8 5.63 29.71 -4.39
C ARG A 8 5.85 29.16 -5.80
N PRO A 9 6.94 28.41 -6.06
CA PRO A 9 7.12 27.72 -7.33
C PRO A 9 5.91 26.80 -7.58
N PRO A 10 5.54 26.52 -8.84
CA PRO A 10 4.44 25.63 -9.15
C PRO A 10 4.72 24.27 -8.50
N GLU A 11 3.91 23.91 -7.50
CA GLU A 11 4.06 22.65 -6.81
C GLU A 11 3.90 21.51 -7.83
N PRO A 12 4.73 20.45 -7.77
CA PRO A 12 4.60 19.33 -8.68
C PRO A 12 3.17 18.80 -8.63
N LEU A 13 2.61 18.33 -9.75
CA LEU A 13 1.26 17.77 -9.81
C LEU A 13 1.16 16.49 -8.95
N GLN A 14 0.96 16.66 -7.64
CA GLN A 14 0.89 15.56 -6.68
C GLN A 14 -0.47 14.88 -6.81
N ARG A 15 -0.50 13.59 -7.13
CA ARG A 15 -1.75 12.82 -7.20
C ARG A 15 -2.10 12.33 -5.81
N VAL A 16 -3.26 12.76 -5.29
CA VAL A 16 -3.82 12.26 -4.03
C VAL A 16 -4.72 11.05 -4.32
N LEU A 17 -4.51 9.96 -3.59
CA LEU A 17 -5.36 8.78 -3.62
C LEU A 17 -5.99 8.55 -2.25
N TRP A 18 -7.30 8.34 -2.23
CA TRP A 18 -8.06 8.08 -1.03
C TRP A 18 -8.29 6.58 -0.87
N LEU A 19 -7.79 6.03 0.24
CA LEU A 19 -7.85 4.60 0.54
C LEU A 19 -8.70 4.38 1.78
N ALA A 20 -9.61 3.42 1.72
CA ALA A 20 -10.27 2.90 2.91
C ALA A 20 -9.32 1.91 3.59
N VAL A 21 -8.87 2.24 4.80
CA VAL A 21 -7.93 1.44 5.59
C VAL A 21 -8.63 1.00 6.87
N GLU A 22 -8.37 -0.23 7.31
CA GLU A 22 -8.88 -0.75 8.57
C GLU A 22 -8.24 0.02 9.75
N PRO A 23 -9.00 0.48 10.76
CA PRO A 23 -8.47 1.29 11.85
C PRO A 23 -7.35 0.62 12.67
N GLY A 24 -7.36 -0.71 12.73
CA GLY A 24 -6.34 -1.50 13.42
C GLY A 24 -5.10 -1.82 12.57
N ALA A 25 -5.05 -1.36 11.31
CA ALA A 25 -3.92 -1.68 10.44
C ALA A 25 -2.64 -0.99 10.92
N PRO A 26 -1.48 -1.66 10.82
CA PRO A 26 -0.22 -1.04 11.20
C PRO A 26 0.09 0.11 10.24
N ALA A 27 0.73 1.16 10.76
CA ALA A 27 1.22 2.26 9.95
C ALA A 27 2.17 1.77 8.85
N LYS A 28 2.29 2.54 7.77
CA LYS A 28 3.28 2.28 6.73
C LYS A 28 4.68 2.24 7.38
N PRO A 29 5.48 1.18 7.14
CA PRO A 29 6.86 1.17 7.59
C PRO A 29 7.67 2.21 6.82
N ALA A 30 8.85 2.57 7.35
CA ALA A 30 9.77 3.44 6.62
C ALA A 30 10.21 2.79 5.30
N GLU A 31 10.66 3.60 4.34
CA GLU A 31 11.21 3.08 3.10
C GLU A 31 12.43 2.18 3.40
N GLY A 32 12.50 1.02 2.75
CA GLY A 32 13.52 -0.01 3.00
C GLY A 32 13.24 -0.94 4.19
N GLU A 33 12.35 -0.59 5.12
CA GLU A 33 11.99 -1.46 6.25
C GLU A 33 11.11 -2.65 5.83
N ALA A 34 11.17 -3.72 6.62
CA ALA A 34 10.42 -4.94 6.32
C ALA A 34 8.91 -4.68 6.22
N CYS A 35 8.28 -5.26 5.18
CA CYS A 35 6.82 -5.15 5.02
C CYS A 35 6.10 -5.76 6.23
N ASN A 36 5.36 -4.91 6.94
CA ASN A 36 4.61 -5.27 8.14
C ASN A 36 3.14 -5.67 7.88
N GLY A 37 2.70 -5.65 6.62
CA GLY A 37 1.31 -5.93 6.26
C GLY A 37 0.35 -4.74 6.44
N CYS A 38 0.82 -3.49 6.35
CA CYS A 38 -0.06 -2.29 6.36
C CYS A 38 -1.10 -2.26 5.23
N GLY A 39 -0.87 -2.98 4.13
CA GLY A 39 -1.82 -3.10 3.02
C GLY A 39 -1.94 -1.88 2.11
N LEU A 40 -1.34 -0.74 2.46
CA LEU A 40 -1.46 0.53 1.72
C LEU A 40 -1.03 0.42 0.25
N CYS A 41 0.13 -0.18 -0.03
CA CYS A 41 0.58 -0.37 -1.41
C CYS A 41 -0.40 -1.24 -2.21
N CYS A 42 -0.94 -2.31 -1.58
CA CYS A 42 -1.91 -3.20 -2.21
C CYS A 42 -3.29 -2.59 -2.39
N LEU A 43 -3.68 -1.61 -1.57
CA LEU A 43 -4.91 -0.83 -1.71
C LEU A 43 -4.77 0.21 -2.82
N ALA A 44 -3.58 0.83 -2.93
CA ALA A 44 -3.28 1.81 -3.96
C ALA A 44 -3.20 1.19 -5.35
N GLU A 45 -2.38 0.14 -5.49
CA GLU A 45 -2.22 -0.57 -6.74
C GLU A 45 -1.87 -2.06 -6.56
N PRO A 46 -2.30 -2.91 -7.49
CA PRO A 46 -1.96 -4.32 -7.43
C PRO A 46 -0.51 -4.55 -7.86
N CYS A 47 0.24 -5.31 -7.06
CA CYS A 47 1.58 -5.80 -7.44
C CYS A 47 1.54 -6.68 -8.71
N PRO A 48 2.68 -7.03 -9.34
CA PRO A 48 2.69 -7.85 -10.56
C PRO A 48 1.86 -9.15 -10.47
N VAL A 49 1.92 -9.84 -9.34
CA VAL A 49 1.07 -11.03 -9.06
C VAL A 49 -0.41 -10.64 -8.91
N GLY A 50 -0.68 -9.54 -8.21
CA GLY A 50 -2.03 -8.99 -8.07
C GLY A 50 -2.65 -8.59 -9.41
N ARG A 51 -1.87 -8.05 -10.36
CA ARG A 51 -2.32 -7.73 -11.72
C ARG A 51 -2.74 -8.99 -12.47
N LEU A 52 -1.97 -10.08 -12.35
CA LEU A 52 -2.31 -11.36 -12.95
C LEU A 52 -3.59 -11.95 -12.36
N LEU A 53 -3.77 -11.86 -11.03
CA LEU A 53 -4.95 -12.40 -10.34
C LEU A 53 -6.22 -11.55 -10.52
N SER A 54 -6.09 -10.22 -10.49
CA SER A 54 -7.24 -9.29 -10.59
C SER A 54 -7.57 -8.86 -12.00
N ARG A 55 -6.62 -8.97 -12.94
CA ARG A 55 -6.64 -8.34 -14.27
C ARG A 55 -6.83 -6.82 -14.23
N ARG A 56 -6.52 -6.18 -13.10
CA ARG A 56 -6.56 -4.72 -12.92
C ARG A 56 -5.15 -4.16 -12.84
N ARG A 57 -4.97 -2.91 -13.27
CA ARG A 57 -3.68 -2.19 -13.18
C ARG A 57 -3.66 -1.11 -12.09
N GLN A 58 -4.82 -0.79 -11.50
CA GLN A 58 -5.00 0.27 -10.52
C GLN A 58 -6.05 -0.14 -9.48
N GLY A 59 -5.98 0.43 -8.28
CA GLY A 59 -6.90 0.19 -7.18
C GLY A 59 -6.57 -1.06 -6.36
N ALA A 60 -7.46 -1.40 -5.43
CA ALA A 60 -7.22 -2.46 -4.46
C ALA A 60 -7.04 -3.84 -5.10
N CYS A 61 -6.00 -4.55 -4.68
CA CYS A 61 -5.70 -5.90 -5.11
C CYS A 61 -6.79 -6.89 -4.65
N VAL A 62 -7.30 -7.70 -5.58
CA VAL A 62 -8.35 -8.72 -5.29
C VAL A 62 -7.90 -9.77 -4.27
N ALA A 63 -6.59 -9.98 -4.12
CA ALA A 63 -6.02 -10.95 -3.19
C ALA A 63 -5.81 -10.35 -1.78
N LEU A 64 -5.92 -9.04 -1.59
CA LEU A 64 -5.72 -8.44 -0.27
C LEU A 64 -6.82 -8.88 0.70
N ARG A 65 -6.43 -9.37 1.87
CA ARG A 65 -7.38 -9.80 2.93
C ARG A 65 -6.96 -9.18 4.24
N TRP A 66 -7.93 -8.63 4.97
CA TRP A 66 -7.73 -8.23 6.36
C TRP A 66 -7.71 -9.47 7.25
N ASP A 67 -6.71 -9.58 8.12
CA ASP A 67 -6.64 -10.58 9.18
C ASP A 67 -6.91 -9.87 10.50
N GLY A 68 -8.18 -9.86 10.92
CA GLY A 68 -8.61 -9.16 12.13
C GLY A 68 -8.04 -9.74 13.42
N ALA A 69 -7.61 -11.01 13.42
CA ALA A 69 -6.98 -11.62 14.59
C ALA A 69 -5.52 -11.16 14.75
N ALA A 70 -4.80 -11.01 13.63
CA ALA A 70 -3.42 -10.53 13.64
C ALA A 70 -3.31 -8.99 13.57
N GLY A 71 -4.38 -8.30 13.19
CA GLY A 71 -4.39 -6.85 13.02
C GLY A 71 -3.57 -6.39 11.82
N HIS A 72 -3.46 -7.19 10.76
CA HIS A 72 -2.72 -6.79 9.55
C HIS A 72 -3.37 -7.32 8.27
N TYR A 73 -2.94 -6.79 7.12
CA TYR A 73 -3.33 -7.34 5.84
C TYR A 73 -2.43 -8.50 5.41
N ARG A 74 -3.04 -9.49 4.77
CA ARG A 74 -2.36 -10.67 4.22
C ARG A 74 -2.64 -10.79 2.73
N CYS A 75 -1.61 -11.21 1.99
CA CYS A 75 -1.76 -11.53 0.59
C CYS A 75 -2.44 -12.90 0.43
N GLY A 76 -3.66 -12.90 -0.11
CA GLY A 76 -4.43 -14.09 -0.42
C GLY A 76 -3.75 -15.06 -1.39
N ALA A 77 -2.81 -14.56 -2.21
CA ALA A 77 -1.98 -15.42 -3.04
C ALA A 77 -1.04 -16.28 -2.18
N LEU A 78 -0.39 -15.68 -1.17
CA LEU A 78 0.50 -16.38 -0.25
C LEU A 78 -0.22 -17.38 0.65
N THR A 79 -1.51 -17.16 0.94
CA THR A 79 -2.33 -18.09 1.73
C THR A 79 -2.95 -19.19 0.87
N ARG A 80 -3.31 -18.90 -0.39
CA ARG A 80 -3.91 -19.88 -1.31
C ARG A 80 -2.89 -20.91 -1.82
N PHE A 81 -1.69 -20.48 -2.21
CA PHE A 81 -0.65 -21.40 -2.66
C PHE A 81 0.10 -21.97 -1.45
N ARG A 82 -0.34 -23.12 -0.94
CA ARG A 82 0.25 -23.74 0.27
C ARG A 82 1.64 -24.33 0.04
N HIS A 83 1.99 -24.62 -1.21
CA HIS A 83 3.28 -25.22 -1.55
C HIS A 83 4.44 -24.22 -1.29
N PRO A 84 5.48 -24.61 -0.54
CA PRO A 84 6.50 -23.69 -0.05
C PRO A 84 7.29 -23.00 -1.17
N LEU A 85 7.56 -23.70 -2.29
CA LEU A 85 8.24 -23.09 -3.44
C LEU A 85 7.46 -21.93 -4.04
N TRP A 86 6.14 -22.10 -4.22
CA TRP A 86 5.27 -21.06 -4.76
C TRP A 86 5.16 -19.87 -3.80
N ARG A 87 5.09 -20.11 -2.49
CA ARG A 87 5.10 -19.05 -1.47
C ARG A 87 6.39 -18.23 -1.50
N ARG A 88 7.55 -18.89 -1.60
CA ARG A 88 8.85 -18.21 -1.70
C ARG A 88 8.98 -17.42 -3.00
N LEU A 89 8.51 -17.97 -4.13
CA LEU A 89 8.56 -17.28 -5.42
C LEU A 89 7.66 -16.05 -5.43
N ILE A 90 6.40 -16.20 -5.00
CA ILE A 90 5.45 -15.08 -4.88
C ILE A 90 5.98 -14.03 -3.91
N GLY A 91 6.47 -14.46 -2.74
CA GLY A 91 7.05 -13.56 -1.73
C GLY A 91 8.23 -12.75 -2.30
N ARG A 92 9.11 -13.41 -3.05
CA ARG A 92 10.25 -12.75 -3.72
C ARG A 92 9.81 -11.79 -4.82
N TRP A 93 8.75 -12.11 -5.55
CA TRP A 93 8.21 -11.26 -6.62
C TRP A 93 7.51 -10.00 -6.11
N ILE A 94 6.93 -10.06 -4.91
CA ILE A 94 6.21 -8.92 -4.31
C ILE A 94 6.98 -8.25 -3.18
N ALA A 95 8.25 -8.64 -2.97
CA ALA A 95 9.09 -8.22 -1.86
C ALA A 95 8.42 -8.31 -0.47
N ALA A 96 7.47 -9.25 -0.29
CA ALA A 96 6.74 -9.39 0.97
C ALA A 96 7.71 -9.82 2.07
N GLY A 97 7.89 -8.92 3.05
CA GLY A 97 8.79 -9.07 4.19
C GLY A 97 10.25 -8.72 3.90
N ALA A 98 10.58 -8.20 2.71
CA ALA A 98 11.96 -7.86 2.34
C ALA A 98 12.26 -6.36 2.46
N GLY A 99 11.34 -5.48 2.04
CA GLY A 99 11.51 -4.03 2.11
C GLY A 99 10.29 -3.29 1.57
N CYS A 100 10.02 -2.11 2.12
CA CYS A 100 9.01 -1.19 1.61
C CYS A 100 9.58 -0.33 0.49
N ASP A 101 9.00 -0.40 -0.70
CA ASP A 101 9.35 0.38 -1.89
C ASP A 101 8.36 1.53 -2.17
N ALA A 102 7.41 1.75 -1.27
CA ALA A 102 6.41 2.79 -1.39
C ALA A 102 7.01 4.15 -0.99
N SER A 103 7.24 5.03 -1.96
CA SER A 103 7.78 6.39 -1.74
C SER A 103 6.72 7.44 -1.37
N PHE A 104 5.43 7.08 -1.39
CA PHE A 104 4.36 8.02 -1.06
C PHE A 104 4.23 8.27 0.44
N GLU A 105 3.81 9.48 0.78
CA GLU A 105 3.44 9.87 2.14
C GLU A 105 1.98 9.53 2.43
N THR A 106 1.67 9.32 3.70
CA THR A 106 0.31 9.02 4.17
C THR A 106 -0.17 10.15 5.07
N GLY A 107 -1.35 10.68 4.78
CA GLY A 107 -2.07 11.59 5.67
C GLY A 107 -3.45 11.02 5.97
N GLU A 108 -3.92 11.22 7.20
CA GLU A 108 -5.30 10.94 7.54
C GLU A 108 -6.20 12.08 7.07
N ARG A 109 -7.31 11.76 6.42
CA ARG A 109 -8.27 12.78 6.00
C ARG A 109 -9.11 13.20 7.22
N LEU A 110 -8.77 14.33 7.81
CA LEU A 110 -9.61 14.96 8.83
C LEU A 110 -10.76 15.73 8.15
N GLY A 111 -11.93 15.12 8.06
CA GLY A 111 -13.17 15.72 7.52
C GLY A 111 -14.24 14.67 7.16
N PRO A 112 -15.55 14.98 7.24
CA PRO A 112 -16.60 13.99 7.00
C PRO A 112 -16.57 13.48 5.55
N PRO A 113 -16.82 12.17 5.30
CA PRO A 113 -17.09 11.71 3.95
C PRO A 113 -18.39 12.37 3.47
N GLY A 114 -18.29 13.24 2.46
CA GLY A 114 -19.45 13.81 1.77
C GLY A 114 -20.18 12.77 0.94
#